data_AF-A0A8H7A7T7-F1
#
_entry.id   AF-A0A8H7A7T7-F1
#
_cell.length_a   1.000
_cell.length_b   1.000
_cell.length_c   1.000
_cell.angle_alpha   90.00
_cell.angle_beta   90.00
_cell.angle_gamma   90.00
#
_symmetry.space_group_name_H-M   'P 1'
#
loop_
_entity.id
_entity.type
_entity.pdbx_description
1 polymer ?
#
loop_
_entity_poly.entity_id
_entity_poly.type
_entity_poly.pdbx_seq_one_letter_code
_entity_poly.pdbx_strand_id
1 'polypeptide(L)'
;MEGYDNGLPAQDFYSQAASVWVRHPKSCSLASSFSSERSAIHNNPSLILFFSWTSARPRPVSEYTTEYIEMFPSNPIMIIATTLTDLTFKSERSKQSALIPAVDYIISRHLDQDIHVHYFSEGGSHKAIQLAKAYLYTTGREMPLTSLCLDSTPGDYQYHRSAERSNKACHPIASSESSASSSPTSC
;
A
#
# COMPACT_ATOMS: atom_id res chain seq x y z
N MET A 1 -17.92 -11.90 -1.25
CA MET A 1 -17.54 -10.74 -2.08
C MET A 1 -17.75 -9.51 -1.21
N GLU A 2 -16.88 -9.30 -0.23
CA GLU A 2 -16.91 -8.06 0.56
C GLU A 2 -16.28 -6.97 -0.29
N GLY A 3 -17.13 -6.20 -0.95
CA GLY A 3 -16.73 -4.99 -1.65
C GLY A 3 -16.11 -4.04 -0.65
N TYR A 4 -14.97 -3.46 -1.02
CA TYR A 4 -14.52 -2.18 -0.48
C TYR A 4 -15.55 -1.13 -0.91
N ASP A 5 -16.69 -1.11 -0.22
CA ASP A 5 -17.78 -0.21 -0.49
C ASP A 5 -17.50 1.13 0.20
N ASN A 6 -17.24 2.14 -0.64
CA ASN A 6 -17.43 3.56 -0.42
C ASN A 6 -16.57 4.28 0.62
N GLY A 7 -15.28 4.37 0.32
CA GLY A 7 -14.65 5.65 0.58
C GLY A 7 -13.38 5.85 -0.21
N LEU A 8 -13.58 6.58 -1.30
CA LEU A 8 -12.53 7.10 -2.16
C LEU A 8 -11.45 7.79 -1.31
N PRO A 9 -10.16 7.64 -1.67
CA PRO A 9 -9.15 8.54 -1.14
C PRO A 9 -9.40 9.94 -1.69
N ALA A 10 -9.72 10.91 -0.82
CA ALA A 10 -9.83 12.35 -1.13
C ALA A 10 -10.62 12.74 -2.41
N GLN A 11 -10.69 14.04 -2.70
CA GLN A 11 -11.21 14.52 -3.99
C GLN A 11 -10.18 14.27 -5.12
N ASP A 12 -10.63 14.12 -6.36
CA ASP A 12 -9.81 14.00 -7.58
C ASP A 12 -9.01 12.69 -7.81
N PHE A 13 -9.33 11.60 -7.09
CA PHE A 13 -8.79 10.26 -7.37
C PHE A 13 -9.74 9.37 -8.18
N TYR A 14 -9.19 8.64 -9.14
CA TYR A 14 -9.91 7.70 -10.00
C TYR A 14 -9.42 6.28 -9.78
N SER A 15 -10.32 5.29 -9.81
CA SER A 15 -9.93 3.89 -9.67
C SER A 15 -9.28 3.37 -10.95
N GLN A 16 -8.04 2.89 -10.83
CA GLN A 16 -7.29 2.20 -11.90
C GLN A 16 -7.46 0.67 -11.79
N ALA A 17 -7.61 0.17 -10.56
CA ALA A 17 -7.93 -1.23 -10.26
C ALA A 17 -8.59 -1.33 -8.87
N ALA A 18 -9.02 -2.53 -8.48
CA ALA A 18 -9.76 -2.77 -7.23
C ALA A 18 -9.10 -2.23 -5.95
N SER A 19 -7.76 -2.10 -5.93
CA SER A 19 -7.00 -1.53 -4.81
C SER A 19 -6.02 -0.43 -5.22
N VAL A 20 -6.22 0.16 -6.41
CA VAL A 20 -5.32 1.15 -6.98
C VAL A 20 -6.14 2.37 -7.41
N TRP A 21 -5.78 3.54 -6.88
CA TRP A 21 -6.37 4.82 -7.23
C TRP A 21 -5.30 5.78 -7.68
N VAL A 22 -5.60 6.62 -8.66
CA VAL A 22 -4.67 7.58 -9.21
C VAL A 22 -5.30 8.96 -9.25
N ARG A 23 -4.56 9.94 -8.77
CA ARG A 23 -4.80 11.36 -9.01
C ARG A 23 -3.92 11.80 -10.17
N HIS A 24 -4.53 12.36 -11.20
CA HIS A 24 -3.79 13.04 -12.26
C HIS A 24 -3.42 14.45 -11.82
N PRO A 25 -2.30 15.00 -12.31
CA PRO A 25 -1.98 16.38 -12.06
C PRO A 25 -3.08 17.27 -12.65
N LYS A 26 -3.47 18.31 -11.91
CA LYS A 26 -4.32 19.35 -12.48
C LYS A 26 -3.52 19.97 -13.64
N SER A 27 -4.10 20.02 -14.83
CA SER A 27 -3.48 20.72 -15.96
C SER A 27 -3.35 22.19 -15.55
N CYS A 28 -2.19 22.59 -15.04
CA CYS A 28 -1.93 23.97 -14.67
C CYS A 28 -1.90 24.80 -15.96
N SER A 29 -3.01 25.45 -16.28
CA SER A 29 -3.05 26.52 -17.27
C SER A 29 -2.24 27.70 -16.73
N LEU A 30 -1.09 27.95 -17.37
CA LEU A 30 -0.21 29.13 -17.25
C LEU A 30 0.02 29.70 -15.83
N ALA A 31 1.24 29.48 -15.32
CA ALA A 31 1.98 30.30 -14.36
C ALA A 31 1.22 31.46 -13.68
N SER A 32 0.80 31.26 -12.43
CA SER A 32 0.60 32.37 -11.50
C SER A 32 1.96 32.78 -10.96
N SER A 33 2.51 33.85 -11.54
CA SER A 33 3.65 34.58 -10.97
C SER A 33 3.34 35.05 -9.54
N PHE A 34 4.38 35.12 -8.71
CA PHE A 34 4.46 35.63 -7.32
C PHE A 34 4.27 34.62 -6.18
N SER A 35 5.35 33.93 -5.84
CA SER A 35 5.99 34.04 -4.51
C SER A 35 7.42 33.47 -4.57
N SER A 36 8.39 34.37 -4.52
CA SER A 36 9.82 34.08 -4.55
C SER A 36 10.31 33.51 -3.21
N GLU A 37 11.27 32.58 -3.29
CA GLU A 37 12.29 32.26 -2.29
C GLU A 37 11.84 31.70 -0.92
N ARG A 38 11.47 30.42 -0.92
CA ARG A 38 11.99 29.50 0.11
C ARG A 38 12.14 28.08 -0.45
N SER A 39 13.37 27.58 -0.37
CA SER A 39 13.81 26.21 -0.62
C SER A 39 14.23 25.87 -2.05
N ALA A 40 15.55 25.95 -2.23
CA ALA A 40 16.32 25.38 -3.31
C ALA A 40 15.98 23.88 -3.55
N ILE A 41 16.03 23.45 -4.82
CA ILE A 41 16.13 22.05 -5.28
C ILE A 41 15.06 21.09 -4.68
N HIS A 42 13.78 21.32 -4.96
CA HIS A 42 12.82 20.21 -4.93
C HIS A 42 12.83 19.55 -6.32
N ASN A 43 13.58 18.45 -6.45
CA ASN A 43 13.39 17.53 -7.58
C ASN A 43 11.95 17.01 -7.46
N ASN A 44 11.09 17.44 -8.38
CA ASN A 44 9.69 17.05 -8.37
C ASN A 44 9.60 15.59 -8.85
N PRO A 45 9.09 14.66 -8.02
CA PRO A 45 9.05 13.26 -8.39
C PRO A 45 8.13 13.04 -9.58
N SER A 46 8.51 12.16 -10.50
CA SER A 46 7.63 11.75 -11.60
C SER A 46 6.35 11.10 -11.07
N LEU A 47 6.43 10.39 -9.94
CA LEU A 47 5.29 9.75 -9.29
C LEU A 47 5.47 9.64 -7.78
N ILE A 48 4.38 9.88 -7.05
CA ILE A 48 4.29 9.61 -5.61
C ILE A 48 3.44 8.34 -5.43
N LEU A 49 4.05 7.28 -4.89
CA LEU A 49 3.39 6.05 -4.50
C LEU A 49 3.06 6.10 -3.00
N PHE A 50 1.78 5.88 -2.68
CA PHE A 50 1.27 5.86 -1.32
C PHE A 50 0.65 4.49 -1.03
N PHE A 51 1.23 3.72 -0.12
CA PHE A 51 0.69 2.41 0.26
C PHE A 51 0.01 2.49 1.62
N SER A 52 -1.32 2.35 1.64
CA SER A 52 -2.07 2.47 2.89
C SER A 52 -1.74 1.32 3.85
N TRP A 53 -1.95 1.58 5.15
CA TRP A 53 -2.02 0.51 6.14
C TRP A 53 -3.20 -0.44 5.86
N THR A 54 -3.20 -1.57 6.54
CA THR A 54 -4.21 -2.62 6.38
C THR A 54 -5.59 -2.12 6.79
N SER A 55 -6.56 -2.31 5.90
CA SER A 55 -7.96 -1.91 6.13
C SER A 55 -8.11 -0.43 6.49
N ALA A 56 -7.31 0.42 5.83
CA ALA A 56 -7.31 1.84 6.06
C ALA A 56 -8.69 2.45 5.79
N ARG A 57 -9.16 3.25 6.75
CA ARG A 57 -10.34 4.07 6.54
C ARG A 57 -9.99 5.22 5.58
N PRO A 58 -10.96 5.72 4.79
CA PRO A 58 -10.72 6.77 3.80
C PRO A 58 -10.22 8.08 4.41
N ARG A 59 -10.75 8.46 5.58
CA ARG A 59 -10.47 9.75 6.21
C ARG A 59 -8.98 9.96 6.53
N PRO A 60 -8.31 9.07 7.28
CA PRO A 60 -6.90 9.33 7.57
C PRO A 60 -6.03 9.25 6.30
N VAL A 61 -6.37 8.39 5.33
CA VAL A 61 -5.67 8.38 4.02
C VAL A 61 -5.80 9.74 3.32
N SER A 62 -6.98 10.37 3.39
CA SER A 62 -7.18 11.70 2.80
C SER A 62 -6.41 12.81 3.49
N GLU A 63 -6.19 12.72 4.80
CA GLU A 63 -5.40 13.72 5.55
C GLU A 63 -3.94 13.69 5.07
N TYR A 64 -3.32 12.51 4.99
CA TYR A 64 -1.96 12.37 4.46
C TYR A 64 -1.85 12.76 2.98
N THR A 65 -2.81 12.35 2.15
CA THR A 65 -2.73 12.65 0.71
C THR A 65 -2.97 14.12 0.42
N THR A 66 -3.73 14.83 1.27
CA THR A 66 -3.91 16.29 1.15
C THR A 66 -2.57 17.03 1.29
N GLU A 67 -1.73 16.64 2.25
CA GLU A 67 -0.40 17.25 2.40
C GLU A 67 0.48 17.03 1.16
N TYR A 68 0.47 15.81 0.59
CA TYR A 68 1.18 15.54 -0.66
C TYR A 68 0.62 16.31 -1.86
N ILE A 69 -0.70 16.54 -1.90
CA ILE A 69 -1.35 17.34 -2.93
C ILE A 69 -0.92 18.80 -2.83
N GLU A 70 -0.83 19.35 -1.61
CA GLU A 70 -0.39 20.72 -1.37
C GLU A 70 1.09 20.91 -1.71
N MET A 71 1.95 19.95 -1.34
CA MET A 71 3.39 19.99 -1.66
C MET A 71 3.68 19.75 -3.14
N PHE A 72 2.93 18.86 -3.79
CA PHE A 72 3.16 18.42 -5.17
C PHE A 72 1.88 18.51 -6.03
N PRO A 73 1.36 19.73 -6.28
CA PRO A 73 0.08 19.92 -6.95
C PRO A 73 0.07 19.40 -8.40
N SER A 74 1.24 19.42 -9.05
CA SER A 74 1.44 19.06 -10.46
C SER A 74 1.96 17.63 -10.67
N ASN A 75 2.04 16.82 -9.62
CA ASN A 75 2.58 15.46 -9.69
C ASN A 75 1.46 14.43 -9.53
N PRO A 76 1.51 13.31 -10.28
CA PRO A 76 0.56 12.23 -10.09
C PRO A 76 0.81 11.55 -8.75
N ILE A 77 -0.28 11.18 -8.07
CA ILE A 77 -0.24 10.42 -6.82
C ILE A 77 -1.00 9.12 -7.07
N MET A 78 -0.37 7.99 -6.79
CA MET A 78 -1.00 6.67 -6.85
C MET A 78 -1.12 6.09 -5.46
N ILE A 79 -2.34 5.75 -5.07
CA ILE A 79 -2.65 5.11 -3.80
C ILE A 79 -2.89 3.63 -4.06
N ILE A 80 -2.20 2.79 -3.31
CA ILE A 80 -2.36 1.35 -3.32
C ILE A 80 -2.85 0.93 -1.93
N ALA A 81 -4.14 0.63 -1.81
CA ALA A 81 -4.71 0.27 -0.50
C ALA A 81 -4.44 -1.18 -0.15
N THR A 82 -4.19 -1.46 1.12
CA THR A 82 -3.99 -2.82 1.62
C THR A 82 -5.24 -3.34 2.31
N THR A 83 -5.74 -4.51 1.87
CA THR A 83 -6.85 -5.20 2.54
C THR A 83 -6.33 -6.35 3.39
N LEU A 84 -7.09 -6.77 4.42
CA LEU A 84 -6.74 -7.95 5.20
C LEU A 84 -6.62 -9.21 4.33
N THR A 85 -7.44 -9.32 3.27
CA THR A 85 -7.38 -10.44 2.33
C THR A 85 -6.07 -10.51 1.54
N ASP A 86 -5.39 -9.37 1.37
CA ASP A 86 -4.10 -9.31 0.69
C ASP A 86 -2.95 -9.85 1.57
N LEU A 87 -3.15 -9.91 2.89
CA LEU A 87 -2.15 -10.43 3.82
C LEU A 87 -2.26 -11.94 4.01
N THR A 88 -3.47 -12.46 4.20
CA THR A 88 -3.66 -13.82 4.75
C THR A 88 -4.10 -14.88 3.75
N PHE A 89 -4.84 -14.52 2.68
CA PHE A 89 -5.59 -15.52 1.89
C PHE A 89 -5.19 -15.68 0.42
N LYS A 90 -4.20 -14.91 -0.07
CA LYS A 90 -3.77 -14.93 -1.48
C LYS A 90 -2.35 -15.45 -1.63
N SER A 91 -2.07 -16.17 -2.72
CA SER A 91 -0.70 -16.52 -3.11
C SER A 91 0.06 -15.27 -3.57
N GLU A 92 1.39 -15.27 -3.45
CA GLU A 92 2.23 -14.16 -3.91
C GLU A 92 2.00 -13.82 -5.39
N ARG A 93 1.83 -14.84 -6.24
CA ARG A 93 1.49 -14.66 -7.66
C ARG A 93 0.16 -13.94 -7.84
N SER A 94 -0.86 -14.28 -7.04
CA SER A 94 -2.17 -13.60 -7.10
C SER A 94 -2.06 -12.15 -6.64
N LYS A 95 -1.29 -11.88 -5.58
CA LYS A 95 -1.01 -10.51 -5.11
C LYS A 95 -0.29 -9.68 -6.17
N GLN A 96 0.72 -10.23 -6.82
CA GLN A 96 1.47 -9.58 -7.90
C GLN A 96 0.60 -9.35 -9.13
N SER A 97 -0.19 -10.34 -9.54
CA SER A 97 -1.12 -10.23 -10.67
C SER A 97 -2.14 -9.10 -10.47
N ALA A 98 -2.66 -8.95 -9.26
CA ALA A 98 -3.57 -7.85 -8.91
C ALA A 98 -2.93 -6.45 -9.00
N LEU A 99 -1.60 -6.36 -9.01
CA LEU A 99 -0.84 -5.12 -9.10
C LEU A 99 -0.30 -4.83 -10.52
N ILE A 100 -0.48 -5.75 -11.48
CA ILE A 100 -0.09 -5.52 -12.88
C ILE A 100 -0.71 -4.24 -13.47
N PRO A 101 -2.00 -3.90 -13.22
CA PRO A 101 -2.55 -2.64 -13.72
C PRO A 101 -1.84 -1.38 -13.21
N ALA A 102 -1.24 -1.42 -12.02
CA ALA A 102 -0.43 -0.34 -11.48
C ALA A 102 0.93 -0.25 -12.19
N VAL A 103 1.57 -1.41 -12.40
CA VAL A 103 2.84 -1.51 -13.15
C VAL A 103 2.67 -1.01 -14.58
N ASP A 104 1.63 -1.46 -15.27
CA ASP A 104 1.33 -1.03 -16.65
C ASP A 104 1.06 0.48 -16.72
N TYR A 105 0.38 1.03 -15.72
CA TYR A 105 0.17 2.48 -15.62
C TYR A 105 1.49 3.25 -15.49
N ILE A 106 2.40 2.80 -14.62
CA ILE A 106 3.71 3.42 -14.40
C ILE A 106 4.51 3.44 -15.71
N ILE A 107 4.57 2.30 -16.40
CA ILE A 107 5.36 2.13 -17.63
C ILE A 107 4.75 2.93 -18.79
N SER A 108 3.46 2.80 -19.03
CA SER A 108 2.77 3.46 -20.15
C SER A 108 2.80 4.99 -20.08
N ARG A 109 2.97 5.53 -18.87
CA ARG A 109 3.06 6.97 -18.61
C ARG A 109 4.50 7.47 -18.42
N HIS A 110 5.50 6.60 -18.56
CA HIS A 110 6.91 6.92 -18.34
C HIS A 110 7.18 7.57 -16.96
N LEU A 111 6.52 7.06 -15.93
CA LEU A 111 6.63 7.58 -14.56
C LEU A 111 7.75 6.89 -13.76
N ASP A 112 8.55 6.06 -14.42
CA ASP A 112 9.65 5.26 -13.87
C ASP A 112 10.99 6.03 -13.79
N GLN A 113 10.97 7.36 -13.84
CA GLN A 113 12.20 8.18 -13.80
C GLN A 113 12.56 8.66 -12.40
N ASP A 114 11.55 9.01 -11.60
CA ASP A 114 11.74 9.52 -10.25
C ASP A 114 10.52 9.15 -9.39
N ILE A 115 10.61 8.05 -8.66
CA ILE A 115 9.51 7.53 -7.83
C ILE A 115 9.79 7.83 -6.35
N HIS A 116 8.92 8.63 -5.74
CA HIS A 116 8.86 8.79 -4.28
C HIS A 116 7.86 7.80 -3.70
N VAL A 117 8.24 7.10 -2.64
CA VAL A 117 7.38 6.10 -2.00
C VAL A 117 7.16 6.42 -0.54
N HIS A 118 5.90 6.35 -0.11
CA HIS A 118 5.51 6.33 1.29
C HIS A 118 4.65 5.10 1.56
N TYR A 119 5.10 4.22 2.46
CA TYR A 119 4.28 3.10 2.89
C TYR A 119 4.14 3.02 4.41
N PHE A 120 2.96 2.59 4.82
CA PHE A 120 2.52 2.57 6.21
C PHE A 120 2.39 1.15 6.72
N SER A 121 2.87 0.91 7.95
CA SER A 121 2.66 -0.34 8.67
C SER A 121 3.18 -1.59 7.93
N GLU A 122 2.86 -2.76 8.47
CA GLU A 122 3.16 -4.05 7.85
C GLU A 122 2.41 -4.21 6.51
N GLY A 123 1.15 -3.78 6.46
CA GLY A 123 0.32 -3.92 5.26
C GLY A 123 0.85 -3.16 4.05
N GLY A 124 1.16 -1.88 4.21
CA GLY A 124 1.70 -1.06 3.14
C GLY A 124 3.07 -1.56 2.68
N SER A 125 3.92 -1.98 3.63
CA SER A 125 5.23 -2.57 3.34
C SER A 125 5.11 -3.85 2.51
N HIS A 126 4.21 -4.76 2.90
CA HIS A 126 3.97 -5.99 2.16
C HIS A 126 3.53 -5.70 0.72
N LYS A 127 2.59 -4.77 0.52
CA LYS A 127 2.15 -4.36 -0.82
C LYS A 127 3.24 -3.68 -1.65
N ALA A 128 4.08 -2.85 -1.04
CA ALA A 128 5.22 -2.24 -1.72
C ALA A 128 6.17 -3.30 -2.29
N ILE A 129 6.47 -4.34 -1.49
CA ILE A 129 7.28 -5.48 -1.95
C ILE A 129 6.58 -6.24 -3.08
N GLN A 130 5.27 -6.49 -2.99
CA GLN A 130 4.55 -7.17 -4.08
C GLN A 130 4.56 -6.34 -5.38
N LEU A 131 4.44 -5.02 -5.29
CA LEU A 131 4.53 -4.14 -6.46
C LEU A 131 5.94 -4.18 -7.06
N ALA A 132 6.98 -4.13 -6.23
CA ALA A 132 8.37 -4.22 -6.69
C ALA A 132 8.67 -5.54 -7.39
N LYS A 133 8.18 -6.66 -6.84
CA LYS A 133 8.28 -7.97 -7.49
C LYS A 133 7.50 -8.01 -8.80
N ALA A 134 6.27 -7.51 -8.83
CA ALA A 134 5.47 -7.44 -10.05
C ALA A 134 6.16 -6.60 -11.13
N TYR A 135 6.72 -5.44 -10.76
CA TYR A 135 7.48 -4.57 -11.65
C TYR A 135 8.71 -5.28 -12.23
N LEU A 136 9.48 -5.99 -11.39
CA LEU A 136 10.63 -6.76 -11.81
C LEU A 136 10.25 -7.89 -12.77
N TYR A 137 9.17 -8.63 -12.48
CA TYR A 137 8.71 -9.71 -13.35
C TYR A 137 8.20 -9.19 -14.71
N THR A 138 7.53 -8.04 -14.72
CA THR A 138 6.98 -7.45 -15.95
C THR A 138 8.05 -6.79 -16.81
N THR A 139 9.00 -6.08 -16.20
CA THR A 139 9.97 -5.24 -16.94
C THR A 139 11.36 -5.84 -17.06
N GLY A 140 11.68 -6.85 -16.24
CA GLY A 140 13.04 -7.36 -16.09
C GLY A 140 14.00 -6.40 -15.36
N ARG A 141 13.51 -5.29 -14.80
CA ARG A 141 14.30 -4.25 -14.11
C ARG A 141 13.77 -4.02 -12.71
N GLU A 142 14.65 -3.68 -11.78
CA GLU A 142 14.23 -3.24 -10.44
C GLU A 142 13.46 -1.92 -10.54
N MET A 143 12.53 -1.70 -9.61
CA MET A 143 11.75 -0.46 -9.58
C MET A 143 12.65 0.71 -9.16
N PRO A 144 12.78 1.76 -9.99
CA PRO A 144 13.69 2.87 -9.72
C PRO A 144 13.08 3.82 -8.68
N LEU A 145 13.34 3.54 -7.40
CA LEU A 145 12.92 4.39 -6.29
C LEU A 145 13.98 5.45 -6.00
N THR A 146 13.59 6.71 -5.99
CA THR A 146 14.49 7.83 -5.65
C THR A 146 14.48 8.11 -4.16
N SER A 147 13.33 7.96 -3.52
CA SER A 147 13.16 8.28 -2.10
C SER A 147 12.06 7.43 -1.45
N LEU A 148 12.24 7.19 -0.16
CA LEU A 148 11.50 6.20 0.62
C LEU A 148 11.17 6.76 2.01
N CYS A 149 9.87 6.76 2.35
CA CYS A 149 9.36 7.13 3.67
C CYS A 149 8.67 5.91 4.30
N LEU A 150 9.10 5.56 5.51
CA LEU A 150 8.62 4.43 6.29
C LEU A 150 7.85 4.97 7.49
N ASP A 151 6.54 4.79 7.53
CA ASP A 151 5.73 5.20 8.69
C ASP A 151 5.22 3.97 9.43
N SER A 152 5.63 3.85 10.70
CA SER A 152 5.12 2.82 11.63
C SER A 152 5.31 1.38 11.12
N THR A 153 6.34 1.14 10.31
CA THR A 153 6.68 -0.17 9.77
C THR A 153 7.50 -0.96 10.79
N PRO A 154 7.04 -2.13 11.28
CA PRO A 154 7.80 -2.90 12.26
C PRO A 154 9.13 -3.35 11.64
N GLY A 155 10.23 -2.88 12.20
CA GLY A 155 11.60 -3.26 11.81
C GLY A 155 12.35 -3.75 13.04
N ASP A 156 12.21 -5.04 13.38
CA ASP A 156 13.00 -5.66 14.43
C ASP A 156 13.30 -7.14 14.09
N TYR A 157 14.43 -7.66 14.57
CA TYR A 157 14.99 -8.99 14.32
C TYR A 157 14.01 -10.15 14.60
N GLN A 158 12.94 -9.90 15.37
CA GLN A 158 11.89 -10.87 15.68
C GLN A 158 10.67 -10.82 14.75
N TYR A 159 10.75 -10.20 13.56
CA TYR A 159 9.66 -10.17 12.57
C TYR A 159 9.04 -11.56 12.34
N HIS A 160 9.87 -12.61 12.32
CA HIS A 160 9.43 -14.01 12.22
C HIS A 160 8.39 -14.37 13.28
N ARG A 161 8.57 -13.91 14.52
CA ARG A 161 7.71 -14.22 15.66
C ARG A 161 6.36 -13.51 15.60
N SER A 162 6.33 -12.29 15.07
CA SER A 162 5.09 -11.55 14.83
C SER A 162 4.30 -12.14 13.66
N ALA A 163 4.98 -12.49 12.56
CA ALA A 163 4.37 -13.19 11.43
C ALA A 163 3.81 -14.58 11.83
N GLU A 164 4.57 -15.35 12.61
CA GLU A 164 4.12 -16.63 13.17
C GLU A 164 2.89 -16.49 14.07
N ARG A 165 2.84 -15.44 14.91
CA ARG A 165 1.68 -15.18 15.78
C ARG A 165 0.44 -14.84 14.99
N SER A 166 0.55 -13.99 13.96
CA SER A 166 -0.57 -13.67 13.08
C SER A 166 -1.07 -14.90 12.32
N ASN A 167 -0.15 -15.75 11.85
CA ASN A 167 -0.52 -17.01 11.18
C ASN A 167 -1.23 -17.98 12.14
N LYS A 168 -0.74 -18.09 13.40
CA LYS A 168 -1.39 -18.89 14.46
C LYS A 168 -2.77 -18.35 14.87
N ALA A 169 -2.93 -17.03 14.93
CA ALA A 169 -4.20 -16.39 15.28
C ALA A 169 -5.27 -16.53 14.19
N CYS A 170 -4.87 -16.77 12.93
CA CYS A 170 -5.77 -16.96 11.80
C CYS A 170 -6.23 -18.43 11.62
N HIS A 171 -5.71 -19.37 12.42
CA HIS A 171 -6.27 -20.72 12.51
C HIS A 171 -7.53 -20.69 13.40
N PRO A 172 -8.68 -21.24 12.96
CA PRO A 172 -9.87 -21.31 13.79
C PRO A 172 -9.55 -22.11 15.05
N ILE A 173 -9.94 -21.57 16.21
CA ILE A 173 -9.92 -22.27 17.49
C ILE A 173 -10.84 -23.49 17.33
N ALA A 174 -10.26 -24.65 17.05
CA ALA A 174 -10.96 -25.91 17.18
C ALA A 174 -11.16 -26.15 18.68
N SER A 175 -12.31 -25.75 19.19
CA SER A 175 -12.77 -26.12 20.53
C SER A 175 -12.93 -27.64 20.58
N SER A 176 -12.08 -28.32 21.34
CA SER A 176 -12.38 -29.67 21.84
C SER A 176 -12.16 -29.68 23.35
N GLU A 177 -13.17 -29.21 24.09
CA GLU A 177 -13.40 -29.73 25.43
C GLU A 177 -13.99 -31.13 25.28
N SER A 178 -13.22 -32.18 25.59
CA SER A 178 -13.79 -33.49 25.87
C SER A 178 -13.55 -33.82 27.34
N SER A 179 -14.62 -33.69 28.11
CA SER A 179 -14.75 -34.09 29.50
C SER A 179 -14.47 -35.59 29.65
N ALA A 180 -13.33 -35.96 30.25
CA ALA A 180 -13.08 -37.33 30.66
C ALA A 180 -13.64 -37.52 32.08
N SER A 181 -14.85 -38.06 32.16
CA SER A 181 -15.40 -38.70 33.35
C SER A 181 -14.84 -40.12 33.44
N SER A 182 -14.13 -40.43 34.51
CA SER A 182 -13.85 -41.81 34.91
C SER A 182 -13.90 -41.91 36.42
N SER A 183 -14.99 -42.51 36.91
CA SER A 183 -15.18 -42.94 38.30
C SER A 183 -14.28 -44.15 38.64
N PRO A 184 -14.00 -44.39 39.94
CA PRO A 184 -13.01 -45.37 40.37
C PRO A 184 -13.64 -46.74 40.63
N THR A 185 -12.86 -47.81 40.43
CA THR A 185 -13.18 -49.11 41.02
C THR A 185 -11.97 -49.63 41.77
N SER A 186 -12.18 -49.84 43.07
CA SER A 186 -11.28 -50.47 44.03
C SER A 186 -11.58 -51.97 44.12
N CYS A 187 -10.51 -52.74 44.35
CA CYS A 187 -10.35 -54.04 45.05
C CYS A 187 -9.40 -54.96 44.27
#